data_AF-A0AAU4ZHK8-F1
#
_entry.id   AF-A0AAU4ZHK8-F1
#
_cell.length_a   1.000
_cell.length_b   1.000
_cell.length_c   1.000
_cell.angle_alpha   90.00
_cell.angle_beta   90.00
_cell.angle_gamma   90.00
#
_symmetry.space_group_name_H-M   'P 1'
#
loop_
_entity.id
_entity.type
_entity.pdbx_description
1 polymer ?
#
loop_
_entity_poly.entity_id
_entity_poly.type
_entity_poly.pdbx_seq_one_letter_code
_entity_poly.pdbx_strand_id
1 'polypeptide(L)'
;MASADRRHRAAVLGSPIAHSLSPVLHRAAYAELGLDGWTYDRFEVDEAALPGFVQGLDSTWAGLSLTMPLKRAIIPLLDSVSGTASSVEAVNTVVLTEDGRLTGDNTDIPGMIAALRERGVEKTESAAVLGAGATASSALAALSQICAGPVTAYVRSRERGDEMRGWGERLGVDVRIADWAEAEQALRAPLIIATTPAGATDGLTDAVPERPGTLFDVLYEPWPTGLASAWTAHGGPVIGGLDLLVHQAVLQVEQMTGRSPAPLAAMRRAGEQALAAR
;
A
#
# COMPACT_ATOMS: atom_id res chain seq x y z
N MET A 1 -37.28 9.50 8.85
CA MET A 1 -37.38 8.12 8.33
C MET A 1 -37.76 8.22 6.85
N ALA A 2 -36.96 7.90 5.85
CA ALA A 2 -35.66 7.24 5.75
C ALA A 2 -34.82 7.94 4.66
N SER A 3 -33.56 8.22 4.94
CA SER A 3 -32.52 8.20 3.92
C SER A 3 -31.56 7.12 4.39
N ALA A 4 -31.99 5.87 4.27
CA ALA A 4 -31.06 4.75 4.39
C ALA A 4 -30.00 5.00 3.31
N ASP A 5 -28.75 5.13 3.76
CA ASP A 5 -27.59 5.40 2.92
C ASP A 5 -27.68 4.55 1.65
N ARG A 6 -27.76 5.18 0.48
CA ARG A 6 -27.85 4.46 -0.81
C ARG A 6 -26.46 4.02 -1.28
N ARG A 7 -25.39 4.40 -0.57
CA ARG A 7 -24.00 4.10 -0.89
C ARG A 7 -23.66 2.70 -0.42
N HIS A 8 -23.76 1.74 -1.32
CA HIS A 8 -23.45 0.34 -1.04
C HIS A 8 -22.48 -0.25 -2.06
N ARG A 9 -21.79 0.59 -2.84
CA ARG A 9 -20.84 0.15 -3.87
C ARG A 9 -19.47 0.74 -3.61
N ALA A 10 -18.48 -0.12 -3.51
CA ALA A 10 -17.08 0.26 -3.57
C ALA A 10 -16.36 -0.58 -4.61
N ALA A 11 -15.16 -0.18 -5.00
CA ALA A 11 -14.36 -0.97 -5.91
C ALA A 11 -12.88 -0.67 -5.80
N VAL A 12 -12.06 -1.59 -6.30
CA VAL A 12 -10.65 -1.32 -6.60
C VAL A 12 -10.46 -1.03 -8.08
N LEU A 13 -9.73 0.03 -8.40
CA LEU A 13 -9.34 0.39 -9.76
C LEU A 13 -7.82 0.26 -9.95
N GLY A 14 -7.41 -0.20 -11.14
CA GLY A 14 -6.01 -0.23 -11.55
C GLY A 14 -5.82 -0.98 -12.85
N SER A 15 -4.56 -1.07 -13.29
CA SER A 15 -4.18 -1.84 -14.47
C SER A 15 -2.73 -2.36 -14.33
N PRO A 16 -2.51 -3.69 -14.29
CA PRO A 16 -3.51 -4.78 -14.26
C PRO A 16 -4.24 -4.89 -12.91
N ILE A 17 -5.50 -5.35 -12.90
CA ILE A 17 -6.30 -5.52 -11.66
C ILE A 17 -6.79 -6.94 -11.38
N ALA A 18 -6.70 -7.84 -12.37
CA ALA A 18 -7.35 -9.16 -12.33
C ALA A 18 -7.02 -9.98 -11.06
N HIS A 19 -5.79 -9.84 -10.57
CA HIS A 19 -5.24 -10.57 -9.44
C HIS A 19 -5.47 -9.91 -8.07
N SER A 20 -6.11 -8.73 -8.02
CA SER A 20 -6.33 -8.03 -6.76
C SER A 20 -7.12 -8.86 -5.76
N LEU A 21 -6.60 -8.97 -4.53
CA LEU A 21 -7.27 -9.59 -3.39
C LEU A 21 -8.22 -8.62 -2.66
N SER A 22 -8.24 -7.32 -2.99
CA SER A 22 -9.12 -6.35 -2.32
C SER A 22 -10.60 -6.76 -2.30
N PRO A 23 -11.19 -7.29 -3.40
CA PRO A 23 -12.56 -7.79 -3.35
C PRO A 23 -12.79 -8.93 -2.37
N VAL A 24 -11.80 -9.81 -2.17
CA VAL A 24 -11.89 -10.90 -1.18
C VAL A 24 -11.92 -10.32 0.23
N LEU A 25 -10.99 -9.39 0.52
CA LEU A 25 -10.87 -8.78 1.85
C LEU A 25 -12.11 -7.96 2.21
N HIS A 26 -12.55 -7.07 1.32
CA HIS A 26 -13.71 -6.19 1.55
C HIS A 26 -15.01 -7.00 1.67
N ARG A 27 -15.24 -8.00 0.82
CA ARG A 27 -16.44 -8.85 0.94
C ARG A 27 -16.45 -9.69 2.21
N ALA A 28 -15.29 -10.17 2.67
CA ALA A 28 -15.18 -10.84 3.97
C ALA A 28 -15.52 -9.88 5.12
N ALA A 29 -15.09 -8.62 5.03
CA ALA A 29 -15.47 -7.61 6.00
C ALA A 29 -16.97 -7.32 5.99
N TYR A 30 -17.57 -7.18 4.80
CA TYR A 30 -18.99 -6.88 4.65
C TYR A 30 -19.87 -8.02 5.20
N ALA A 31 -19.50 -9.27 4.95
CA ALA A 31 -20.21 -10.43 5.50
C ALA A 31 -20.18 -10.45 7.03
N GLU A 32 -19.02 -10.22 7.65
CA GLU A 32 -18.87 -10.20 9.11
C GLU A 32 -19.61 -9.00 9.75
N LEU A 33 -19.70 -7.87 9.04
CA LEU A 33 -20.40 -6.66 9.49
C LEU A 33 -21.92 -6.67 9.22
N GLY A 34 -22.46 -7.74 8.60
CA GLY A 34 -23.88 -7.83 8.23
C GLY A 34 -24.30 -6.81 7.15
N LEU A 35 -23.38 -6.45 6.26
CA LEU A 35 -23.57 -5.48 5.19
C LEU A 35 -24.03 -6.17 3.89
N ASP A 36 -25.12 -6.93 3.94
CA ASP A 36 -25.58 -7.80 2.83
C ASP A 36 -25.92 -7.06 1.53
N GLY A 37 -26.22 -5.76 1.62
CA GLY A 37 -26.47 -4.90 0.45
C GLY A 37 -25.22 -4.34 -0.22
N TRP A 38 -24.03 -4.53 0.38
CA TRP A 38 -22.79 -3.96 -0.09
C TRP A 38 -22.10 -4.81 -1.16
N THR A 39 -21.49 -4.13 -2.12
CA THR A 39 -20.69 -4.73 -3.18
C THR A 39 -19.31 -4.11 -3.19
N TYR A 40 -18.30 -4.95 -3.41
CA TYR A 40 -16.94 -4.51 -3.68
C TYR A 40 -16.43 -5.23 -4.92
N ASP A 41 -16.20 -4.49 -6.00
CA ASP A 41 -15.77 -5.06 -7.28
C ASP A 41 -14.36 -4.59 -7.68
N ARG A 42 -13.89 -5.07 -8.82
CA ARG A 42 -12.63 -4.62 -9.42
C ARG A 42 -12.88 -4.19 -10.85
N PHE A 43 -12.26 -3.10 -11.27
CA PHE A 43 -12.36 -2.59 -12.64
C PHE A 43 -10.96 -2.34 -13.20
N GLU A 44 -10.73 -2.85 -14.40
CA GLU A 44 -9.51 -2.61 -15.16
C GLU A 44 -9.59 -1.19 -15.73
N VAL A 45 -8.81 -0.28 -15.17
CA VAL A 45 -8.82 1.16 -15.47
C VAL A 45 -7.39 1.66 -15.47
N ASP A 46 -6.97 2.26 -16.59
CA ASP A 46 -5.70 2.98 -16.71
C ASP A 46 -5.89 4.49 -16.47
N GLU A 47 -4.80 5.26 -16.54
CA GLU A 47 -4.84 6.71 -16.30
C GLU A 47 -5.72 7.45 -17.32
N ALA A 48 -5.84 6.95 -18.55
CA ALA A 48 -6.62 7.58 -19.60
C ALA A 48 -8.13 7.37 -19.40
N ALA A 49 -8.54 6.19 -18.92
CA ALA A 49 -9.92 5.86 -18.62
C ALA A 49 -10.41 6.42 -17.26
N LEU A 50 -9.49 6.74 -16.34
CA LEU A 50 -9.81 7.16 -14.98
C LEU A 50 -10.78 8.37 -14.91
N PRO A 51 -10.59 9.47 -15.66
CA PRO A 51 -11.52 10.61 -15.59
C PRO A 51 -12.95 10.22 -15.97
N GLY A 52 -13.13 9.38 -16.99
CA GLY A 52 -14.45 8.91 -17.42
C GLY A 52 -15.12 8.03 -16.37
N PHE A 53 -14.35 7.17 -15.68
CA PHE A 53 -14.87 6.36 -14.58
C PHE A 53 -15.34 7.24 -13.42
N VAL A 54 -14.52 8.23 -13.01
CA VAL A 54 -14.83 9.15 -11.90
C VAL A 54 -16.06 10.01 -12.22
N GLN A 55 -16.20 10.49 -13.45
CA GLN A 55 -17.39 11.23 -13.89
C GLN A 55 -18.68 10.40 -13.86
N GLY A 56 -18.58 9.08 -13.94
CA GLY A 56 -19.72 8.16 -13.90
C GLY A 56 -20.17 7.77 -12.48
N LEU A 57 -19.50 8.27 -11.44
CA LEU A 57 -19.89 8.01 -10.06
C LEU A 57 -21.21 8.72 -9.73
N ASP A 58 -22.11 7.99 -9.07
CA ASP A 58 -23.39 8.49 -8.56
C ASP A 58 -23.52 8.24 -7.05
N SER A 59 -24.67 8.60 -6.47
CA SER A 59 -24.94 8.44 -5.03
C SER A 59 -25.03 6.99 -4.54
N THR A 60 -24.83 5.99 -5.41
CA THR A 60 -24.72 4.57 -5.00
C THR A 60 -23.30 4.16 -4.62
N TRP A 61 -22.30 4.98 -4.93
CA TRP A 61 -20.90 4.72 -4.61
C TRP A 61 -20.50 5.25 -3.23
N ALA A 62 -19.79 4.43 -2.48
CA ALA A 62 -19.20 4.77 -1.19
C ALA A 62 -17.73 5.21 -1.35
N GLY A 63 -16.99 4.58 -2.26
CA GLY A 63 -15.58 4.90 -2.45
C GLY A 63 -14.86 4.00 -3.44
N LEU A 64 -13.59 4.32 -3.67
CA LEU A 64 -12.70 3.60 -4.57
C LEU A 64 -11.37 3.35 -3.86
N SER A 65 -10.86 2.14 -3.92
CA SER A 65 -9.44 1.86 -3.68
C SER A 65 -8.69 1.98 -5.00
N LEU A 66 -7.46 2.47 -4.95
CA LEU A 66 -6.64 2.71 -6.13
C LEU A 66 -5.30 1.99 -6.00
N THR A 67 -4.95 1.23 -7.03
CA THR A 67 -3.62 0.68 -7.20
C THR A 67 -2.94 1.27 -8.42
N MET A 68 -1.75 0.77 -8.76
CA MET A 68 -1.03 1.17 -9.97
C MET A 68 -1.94 1.10 -11.21
N PRO A 69 -1.88 2.08 -12.13
CA PRO A 69 -1.06 3.31 -12.09
C PRO A 69 -1.74 4.51 -11.39
N LEU A 70 -2.91 4.34 -10.80
CA LEU A 70 -3.88 5.43 -10.55
C LEU A 70 -3.61 6.29 -9.32
N LYS A 71 -2.70 5.90 -8.42
CA LYS A 71 -2.52 6.57 -7.12
C LYS A 71 -2.11 8.05 -7.22
N ARG A 72 -1.43 8.44 -8.29
CA ARG A 72 -1.11 9.84 -8.61
C ARG A 72 -2.18 10.47 -9.52
N ALA A 73 -2.60 9.72 -10.55
CA ALA A 73 -3.52 10.19 -11.58
C ALA A 73 -4.90 10.62 -11.04
N ILE A 74 -5.33 10.09 -9.89
CA ILE A 74 -6.57 10.51 -9.26
C ILE A 74 -6.52 11.92 -8.67
N ILE A 75 -5.36 12.39 -8.21
CA ILE A 75 -5.24 13.61 -7.38
C ILE A 75 -5.91 14.83 -8.02
N PRO A 76 -5.72 15.12 -9.33
CA PRO A 76 -6.36 16.25 -9.99
C PRO A 76 -7.89 16.14 -10.11
N LEU A 77 -8.47 14.97 -9.85
CA LEU A 77 -9.89 14.67 -9.98
C LEU A 77 -10.64 14.75 -8.62
N LEU A 78 -9.93 15.05 -7.52
CA LEU A 78 -10.48 15.06 -6.17
C LEU A 78 -10.78 16.47 -5.69
N ASP A 79 -11.83 16.60 -4.87
CA ASP A 79 -12.19 17.88 -4.23
C ASP A 79 -11.30 18.23 -3.05
N SER A 80 -10.69 17.21 -2.43
CA SER A 80 -9.69 17.41 -1.38
C SER A 80 -8.86 16.15 -1.17
N VAL A 81 -7.63 16.33 -0.70
CA VAL A 81 -6.71 15.24 -0.34
C VAL A 81 -6.27 15.44 1.10
N SER A 82 -6.20 14.35 1.87
CA SER A 82 -5.71 14.39 3.26
C SER A 82 -4.29 14.95 3.34
N GLY A 83 -3.92 15.52 4.49
CA GLY A 83 -2.56 16.04 4.69
C GLY A 83 -1.50 14.95 4.50
N THR A 84 -1.79 13.74 4.98
CA THR A 84 -0.92 12.57 4.84
C THR A 84 -0.73 12.20 3.37
N ALA A 85 -1.81 12.05 2.60
CA ALA A 85 -1.72 11.71 1.17
C ALA A 85 -1.05 12.81 0.33
N SER A 86 -1.28 14.08 0.68
CA SER A 86 -0.64 15.23 0.01
C SER A 86 0.87 15.26 0.22
N SER A 87 1.35 14.85 1.40
CA SER A 87 2.79 14.87 1.72
C SER A 87 3.63 13.96 0.81
N VAL A 88 3.02 12.87 0.31
CA VAL A 88 3.66 11.83 -0.51
C VAL A 88 3.13 11.75 -1.94
N GLU A 89 2.25 12.66 -2.32
CA GLU A 89 1.58 12.72 -3.64
C GLU A 89 1.03 11.35 -4.07
N ALA A 90 0.36 10.65 -3.16
CA ALA A 90 -0.20 9.34 -3.44
C ALA A 90 -1.50 9.15 -2.67
N VAL A 91 -2.56 8.80 -3.41
CA VAL A 91 -3.90 8.49 -2.88
C VAL A 91 -4.22 7.04 -3.28
N ASN A 92 -4.42 6.16 -2.30
CA ASN A 92 -4.86 4.79 -2.53
C ASN A 92 -6.35 4.59 -2.19
N THR A 93 -7.01 5.60 -1.61
CA THR A 93 -8.37 5.51 -1.08
C THR A 93 -9.14 6.79 -1.41
N VAL A 94 -10.31 6.65 -2.01
CA VAL A 94 -11.23 7.75 -2.32
C VAL A 94 -12.55 7.45 -1.63
N VAL A 95 -13.13 8.43 -0.96
CA VAL A 95 -14.45 8.35 -0.34
C VAL A 95 -15.39 9.35 -1.02
N LEU A 96 -16.59 8.90 -1.38
CA LEU A 96 -17.67 9.79 -1.83
C LEU A 96 -18.49 10.21 -0.61
N THR A 97 -18.39 11.48 -0.25
CA THR A 97 -19.08 12.04 0.92
C THR A 97 -20.57 12.24 0.64
N GLU A 98 -21.36 12.47 1.69
CA GLU A 98 -22.82 12.64 1.57
C GLU A 98 -23.23 13.86 0.75
N ASP A 99 -22.40 14.91 0.75
CA ASP A 99 -22.55 16.10 -0.08
C ASP A 99 -22.01 15.92 -1.52
N GLY A 100 -21.58 14.70 -1.88
CA GLY A 100 -21.18 14.33 -3.23
C GLY A 100 -19.74 14.69 -3.58
N ARG A 101 -18.91 15.07 -2.61
CA ARG A 101 -17.49 15.38 -2.82
C ARG A 101 -16.63 14.13 -2.79
N LEU A 102 -15.55 14.15 -3.56
CA LEU A 102 -14.52 13.11 -3.58
C LEU A 102 -13.35 13.52 -2.70
N THR A 103 -13.13 12.77 -1.62
CA THR A 103 -12.01 12.99 -0.72
C THR A 103 -10.99 11.86 -0.85
N GLY A 104 -9.71 12.21 -0.99
CA GLY A 104 -8.62 11.25 -1.11
C GLY A 104 -7.81 11.07 0.16
N ASP A 105 -7.41 9.84 0.44
CA ASP A 105 -6.53 9.46 1.54
C ASP A 105 -5.52 8.38 1.12
N ASN A 106 -4.52 8.15 1.98
CA ASN A 106 -3.50 7.13 1.81
C ASN A 106 -3.44 6.22 3.05
N THR A 107 -4.12 5.09 2.95
CA THR A 107 -4.18 4.07 4.01
C THR A 107 -2.99 3.12 4.00
N ASP A 108 -2.10 3.18 2.98
CA ASP A 108 -0.88 2.38 2.97
C ASP A 108 0.07 2.80 4.10
N ILE A 109 0.13 4.10 4.44
CA ILE A 109 1.04 4.63 5.46
C ILE A 109 0.71 4.05 6.86
N PRO A 110 -0.48 4.29 7.42
CA PRO A 110 -0.86 3.67 8.68
C PRO A 110 -0.91 2.13 8.59
N GLY A 111 -1.26 1.57 7.42
CA GLY A 111 -1.26 0.12 7.22
C GLY A 111 0.14 -0.51 7.30
N MET A 112 1.15 0.15 6.74
CA MET A 112 2.54 -0.28 6.80
C MET A 112 3.08 -0.21 8.22
N ILE A 113 2.78 0.86 8.95
CA ILE A 113 3.15 1.00 10.37
C ILE A 113 2.51 -0.12 11.19
N ALA A 114 1.22 -0.42 10.98
CA ALA A 114 0.54 -1.50 11.68
C ALA A 114 1.19 -2.87 11.40
N ALA A 115 1.49 -3.16 10.13
CA ALA A 115 2.18 -4.40 9.73
C ALA A 115 3.58 -4.53 10.36
N LEU A 116 4.35 -3.43 10.43
CA LEU A 116 5.66 -3.39 11.08
C LEU A 116 5.57 -3.66 12.58
N ARG A 117 4.63 -3.00 13.26
CA ARG A 117 4.40 -3.17 14.70
C ARG A 117 3.94 -4.58 15.06
N GLU A 118 3.10 -5.21 14.25
CA GLU A 118 2.71 -6.61 14.44
C GLU A 118 3.90 -7.58 14.42
N ARG A 119 5.01 -7.22 13.77
CA ARG A 119 6.28 -7.97 13.80
C ARG A 119 7.31 -7.41 14.79
N GLY A 120 6.90 -6.53 15.68
CA GLY A 120 7.75 -5.96 16.74
C GLY A 120 8.69 -4.85 16.28
N VAL A 121 8.53 -4.32 15.05
CA VAL A 121 9.32 -3.20 14.55
C VAL A 121 8.65 -1.89 14.95
N GLU A 122 8.95 -1.40 16.15
CA GLU A 122 8.44 -0.11 16.66
C GLU A 122 9.30 1.09 16.22
N LYS A 123 10.62 0.89 16.16
CA LYS A 123 11.61 1.88 15.72
C LYS A 123 12.76 1.20 15.01
N THR A 124 13.45 1.94 14.14
CA THR A 124 14.70 1.52 13.50
C THR A 124 15.71 2.66 13.46
N GLU A 125 17.01 2.32 13.48
CA GLU A 125 18.10 3.31 13.44
C GLU A 125 18.41 3.81 12.02
N SER A 126 18.10 3.01 11.01
CA SER A 126 18.18 3.37 9.60
C SER A 126 17.27 2.44 8.78
N ALA A 127 17.02 2.77 7.53
CA ALA A 127 16.27 1.89 6.63
C ALA A 127 16.77 2.00 5.19
N ALA A 128 16.52 0.95 4.41
CA ALA A 128 16.68 0.96 2.98
C ALA A 128 15.32 0.81 2.29
N VAL A 129 15.12 1.54 1.20
CA VAL A 129 13.95 1.41 0.32
C VAL A 129 14.42 0.99 -1.06
N LEU A 130 13.91 -0.15 -1.54
CA LEU A 130 14.14 -0.61 -2.91
C LEU A 130 12.97 -0.12 -3.77
N GLY A 131 13.25 0.81 -4.67
CA GLY A 131 12.26 1.45 -5.55
C GLY A 131 11.91 2.88 -5.16
N ALA A 132 11.12 3.54 -6.03
CA ALA A 132 10.76 4.96 -5.92
C ALA A 132 9.39 5.26 -6.54
N GLY A 133 8.44 4.32 -6.43
CA GLY A 133 7.05 4.51 -6.88
C GLY A 133 6.16 5.12 -5.80
N ALA A 134 4.85 5.20 -6.05
CA ALA A 134 3.87 5.70 -5.07
C ALA A 134 3.83 4.89 -3.75
N THR A 135 4.14 3.59 -3.80
CA THR A 135 4.29 2.79 -2.58
C THR A 135 5.59 3.13 -1.84
N ALA A 136 6.67 3.49 -2.56
CA ALA A 136 7.92 3.95 -1.94
C ALA A 136 7.75 5.30 -1.23
N SER A 137 6.95 6.22 -1.79
CA SER A 137 6.63 7.48 -1.11
C SER A 137 5.83 7.23 0.18
N SER A 138 4.88 6.29 0.14
CA SER A 138 4.14 5.84 1.32
C SER A 138 5.06 5.17 2.35
N ALA A 139 6.03 4.36 1.90
CA ALA A 139 7.04 3.77 2.77
C ALA A 139 7.89 4.84 3.47
N LEU A 140 8.28 5.90 2.75
CA LEU A 140 9.04 7.01 3.32
C LEU A 140 8.24 7.76 4.40
N ALA A 141 6.93 7.96 4.21
CA ALA A 141 6.07 8.57 5.24
C ALA A 141 5.76 7.65 6.42
N ALA A 142 5.81 6.32 6.23
CA ALA A 142 5.80 5.39 7.37
C ALA A 142 7.13 5.47 8.13
N LEU A 143 8.25 5.48 7.41
CA LEU A 143 9.59 5.58 7.98
C LEU A 143 9.84 6.91 8.71
N SER A 144 9.25 8.02 8.28
CA SER A 144 9.37 9.31 9.00
C SER A 144 8.84 9.25 10.44
N GLN A 145 8.00 8.26 10.76
CA GLN A 145 7.41 8.09 12.09
C GLN A 145 8.20 7.09 12.97
N ILE A 146 8.99 6.20 12.37
CA ILE A 146 9.64 5.08 13.09
C ILE A 146 11.16 5.01 12.92
N CYS A 147 11.72 5.65 11.89
CA CYS A 147 13.15 5.65 11.58
C CYS A 147 13.81 6.88 12.21
N ALA A 148 14.79 6.65 13.10
CA ALA A 148 15.50 7.73 13.79
C ALA A 148 16.69 8.29 12.98
N GLY A 149 17.17 7.56 11.98
CA GLY A 149 18.32 7.95 11.17
C GLY A 149 18.02 7.93 9.67
N PRO A 150 19.06 7.79 8.82
CA PRO A 150 18.92 7.98 7.38
C PRO A 150 18.12 6.86 6.72
N VAL A 151 17.38 7.24 5.69
CA VAL A 151 16.74 6.30 4.76
C VAL A 151 17.51 6.33 3.44
N THR A 152 18.01 5.18 3.00
CA THR A 152 18.68 5.07 1.70
C THR A 152 17.73 4.49 0.66
N ALA A 153 17.39 5.26 -0.36
CA ALA A 153 16.57 4.81 -1.49
C ALA A 153 17.47 4.37 -2.66
N TYR A 154 17.28 3.13 -3.10
CA TYR A 154 17.99 2.56 -4.24
C TYR A 154 17.11 2.65 -5.48
N VAL A 155 17.57 3.41 -6.48
CA VAL A 155 16.77 3.79 -7.65
C VAL A 155 17.55 3.62 -8.94
N ARG A 156 16.82 3.41 -10.05
CA ARG A 156 17.42 3.28 -11.40
C ARG A 156 17.53 4.61 -12.14
N SER A 157 16.76 5.62 -11.72
CA SER A 157 16.64 6.90 -12.41
C SER A 157 16.99 8.04 -11.47
N ARG A 158 17.78 9.00 -11.96
CA ARG A 158 18.09 10.24 -11.26
C ARG A 158 16.82 11.02 -10.90
N GLU A 159 15.88 11.13 -11.84
CA GLU A 159 14.60 11.82 -11.63
C GLU A 159 13.82 11.21 -10.46
N ARG A 160 13.77 9.88 -10.39
CA ARG A 160 13.13 9.16 -9.26
C ARG A 160 13.88 9.40 -7.94
N GLY A 161 15.20 9.52 -8.00
CA GLY A 161 16.01 9.92 -6.85
C GLY A 161 15.67 11.33 -6.36
N ASP A 162 15.45 12.26 -7.28
CA ASP A 162 15.07 13.64 -6.97
C ASP A 162 13.64 13.70 -6.39
N GLU A 163 12.69 12.90 -6.89
CA GLU A 163 11.36 12.73 -6.27
C GLU A 163 11.47 12.24 -4.80
N MET A 164 12.27 11.19 -4.56
CA MET A 164 12.48 10.64 -3.22
C MET A 164 13.07 11.67 -2.24
N ARG A 165 14.04 12.48 -2.70
CA ARG A 165 14.59 13.59 -1.90
C ARG A 165 13.51 14.63 -1.59
N GLY A 166 12.72 15.01 -2.58
CA GLY A 166 11.64 15.99 -2.41
C GLY A 166 10.61 15.55 -1.36
N TRP A 167 10.22 14.27 -1.35
CA TRP A 167 9.37 13.76 -0.26
C TRP A 167 10.12 13.71 1.08
N GLY A 168 11.40 13.35 1.09
CA GLY A 168 12.24 13.36 2.29
C GLY A 168 12.26 14.73 2.96
N GLU A 169 12.49 15.80 2.18
CA GLU A 169 12.49 17.18 2.66
C GLU A 169 11.13 17.57 3.26
N ARG A 170 10.02 17.24 2.60
CA ARG A 170 8.67 17.53 3.11
C ARG A 170 8.35 16.78 4.40
N LEU A 171 8.86 15.56 4.53
CA LEU A 171 8.63 14.67 5.67
C LEU A 171 9.66 14.86 6.81
N GLY A 172 10.71 15.65 6.59
CA GLY A 172 11.81 15.83 7.55
C GLY A 172 12.70 14.59 7.71
N VAL A 173 12.87 13.78 6.66
CA VAL A 173 13.68 12.56 6.65
C VAL A 173 14.99 12.79 5.88
N ASP A 174 16.13 12.40 6.46
CA ASP A 174 17.42 12.34 5.74
C ASP A 174 17.38 11.21 4.70
N VAL A 175 17.04 11.56 3.46
CA VAL A 175 16.98 10.62 2.33
C VAL A 175 18.28 10.66 1.54
N ARG A 176 18.98 9.53 1.54
CA ARG A 176 20.16 9.29 0.69
C ARG A 176 19.74 8.52 -0.54
N ILE A 177 20.29 8.88 -1.69
CA ILE A 177 20.01 8.18 -2.95
C ILE A 177 21.25 7.39 -3.34
N ALA A 178 21.05 6.10 -3.62
CA ALA A 178 22.07 5.20 -4.14
C ALA A 178 21.62 4.62 -5.49
N ASP A 179 22.58 4.25 -6.33
CA ASP A 179 22.29 3.61 -7.62
C ASP A 179 21.76 2.19 -7.40
N TRP A 180 20.83 1.73 -8.25
CA TRP A 180 20.33 0.36 -8.21
C TRP A 180 21.43 -0.68 -8.38
N ALA A 181 22.51 -0.37 -9.09
CA ALA A 181 23.68 -1.23 -9.21
C ALA A 181 24.34 -1.54 -7.84
N GLU A 182 24.08 -0.74 -6.82
CA GLU A 182 24.58 -0.90 -5.46
C GLU A 182 23.52 -1.48 -4.50
N ALA A 183 22.38 -1.96 -5.01
CA ALA A 183 21.24 -2.40 -4.19
C ALA A 183 21.56 -3.56 -3.24
N GLU A 184 22.62 -4.34 -3.46
CA GLU A 184 23.11 -5.33 -2.49
C GLU A 184 23.50 -4.69 -1.14
N GLN A 185 23.95 -3.43 -1.15
CA GLN A 185 24.28 -2.70 0.08
C GLN A 185 23.03 -2.46 0.95
N ALA A 186 21.84 -2.37 0.33
CA ALA A 186 20.58 -2.20 1.02
C ALA A 186 20.31 -3.33 2.01
N LEU A 187 20.76 -4.54 1.68
CA LEU A 187 20.44 -5.76 2.43
C LEU A 187 21.08 -5.81 3.83
N ARG A 188 22.01 -4.88 4.10
CA ARG A 188 22.68 -4.72 5.39
C ARG A 188 21.94 -3.78 6.34
N ALA A 189 20.90 -3.09 5.88
CA ALA A 189 20.10 -2.22 6.73
C ALA A 189 19.33 -3.05 7.79
N PRO A 190 19.03 -2.47 8.96
CA PRO A 190 18.22 -3.14 9.97
C PRO A 190 16.75 -3.30 9.54
N LEU A 191 16.26 -2.44 8.63
CA LEU A 191 14.95 -2.54 7.98
C LEU A 191 15.08 -2.25 6.47
N ILE A 192 14.56 -3.16 5.65
CA ILE A 192 14.49 -3.03 4.19
C ILE A 192 13.03 -3.05 3.78
N ILE A 193 12.59 -2.07 3.00
CA ILE A 193 11.26 -2.04 2.40
C ILE A 193 11.40 -2.17 0.88
N ALA A 194 11.03 -3.33 0.34
CA ALA A 194 11.03 -3.59 -1.09
C ALA A 194 9.66 -3.22 -1.69
N THR A 195 9.66 -2.21 -2.55
CA THR A 195 8.45 -1.68 -3.21
C THR A 195 8.44 -1.92 -4.72
N THR A 196 9.37 -2.73 -5.21
CA THR A 196 9.58 -2.96 -6.62
C THR A 196 8.59 -3.98 -7.20
N PRO A 197 8.36 -3.96 -8.52
CA PRO A 197 7.60 -5.02 -9.20
C PRO A 197 8.24 -6.41 -9.03
N ALA A 198 7.45 -7.45 -9.25
CA ALA A 198 7.91 -8.84 -9.26
C ALA A 198 9.10 -9.02 -10.22
N GLY A 199 10.09 -9.82 -9.80
CA GLY A 199 11.31 -10.10 -10.55
C GLY A 199 12.41 -9.03 -10.43
N ALA A 200 12.10 -7.83 -9.91
CA ALA A 200 13.08 -6.74 -9.85
C ALA A 200 14.22 -7.00 -8.86
N THR A 201 13.98 -7.78 -7.80
CA THR A 201 14.92 -8.08 -6.72
C THR A 201 15.56 -9.47 -6.85
N ASP A 202 15.25 -10.23 -7.91
CA ASP A 202 15.74 -11.62 -8.07
C ASP A 202 17.26 -11.70 -8.02
N GLY A 203 17.96 -10.74 -8.65
CA GLY A 203 19.42 -10.65 -8.65
C GLY A 203 20.06 -10.31 -7.29
N LEU A 204 19.27 -10.00 -6.26
CA LEU A 204 19.75 -9.71 -4.91
C LEU A 204 19.69 -10.94 -3.98
N THR A 205 19.06 -12.03 -4.43
CA THR A 205 18.77 -13.22 -3.62
C THR A 205 20.04 -13.85 -3.05
N ASP A 206 21.10 -13.98 -3.85
CA ASP A 206 22.37 -14.58 -3.43
C ASP A 206 23.21 -13.67 -2.52
N ALA A 207 22.85 -12.39 -2.43
CA ALA A 207 23.55 -11.38 -1.63
C ALA A 207 22.94 -11.20 -0.22
N VAL A 208 21.86 -11.93 0.11
CA VAL A 208 21.24 -11.85 1.44
C VAL A 208 22.26 -12.29 2.50
N PRO A 209 22.53 -11.45 3.53
CA PRO A 209 23.54 -11.78 4.54
C PRO A 209 23.07 -12.90 5.47
N GLU A 210 24.00 -13.61 6.11
CA GLU A 210 23.69 -14.72 7.02
C GLU A 210 22.81 -14.34 8.23
N ARG A 211 22.81 -13.07 8.61
CA ARG A 211 21.99 -12.50 9.69
C ARG A 211 21.38 -11.19 9.21
N PRO A 212 20.33 -11.27 8.38
CA PRO A 212 19.74 -10.08 7.82
C PRO A 212 18.87 -9.36 8.86
N GLY A 213 18.59 -8.08 8.60
CA GLY A 213 17.59 -7.31 9.34
C GLY A 213 16.16 -7.77 9.02
N THR A 214 15.18 -6.88 9.19
CA THR A 214 13.80 -7.16 8.79
C THR A 214 13.58 -6.78 7.32
N LEU A 215 12.97 -7.69 6.55
CA LEU A 215 12.46 -7.40 5.22
C LEU A 215 10.96 -7.13 5.26
N PHE A 216 10.53 -6.03 4.66
CA PHE A 216 9.16 -5.80 4.26
C PHE A 216 9.09 -5.82 2.73
N ASP A 217 8.58 -6.89 2.16
CA ASP A 217 8.31 -7.00 0.73
C ASP A 217 6.82 -6.71 0.48
N VAL A 218 6.51 -5.64 -0.26
CA VAL A 218 5.11 -5.24 -0.50
C VAL A 218 4.38 -6.15 -1.49
N LEU A 219 5.09 -7.07 -2.14
CA LEU A 219 4.47 -8.07 -3.00
C LEU A 219 3.78 -9.14 -2.17
N TYR A 220 2.59 -9.54 -2.61
CA TYR A 220 1.86 -10.70 -2.09
C TYR A 220 1.61 -11.76 -3.17
N GLU A 221 1.98 -11.47 -4.41
CA GLU A 221 1.91 -12.40 -5.53
C GLU A 221 2.94 -12.01 -6.59
N PRO A 222 3.80 -12.93 -7.04
CA PRO A 222 4.01 -14.27 -6.49
C PRO A 222 4.51 -14.23 -5.03
N TRP A 223 4.19 -15.25 -4.22
CA TRP A 223 4.62 -15.35 -2.83
C TRP A 223 5.00 -16.78 -2.44
N PRO A 224 6.12 -17.00 -1.71
CA PRO A 224 7.13 -16.00 -1.35
C PRO A 224 7.92 -15.51 -2.57
N THR A 225 8.44 -14.27 -2.52
CA THR A 225 9.41 -13.79 -3.51
C THR A 225 10.76 -14.50 -3.32
N GLY A 226 11.64 -14.45 -4.32
CA GLY A 226 13.01 -14.99 -4.20
C GLY A 226 13.75 -14.35 -3.02
N LEU A 227 13.66 -13.02 -2.91
CA LEU A 227 14.25 -12.26 -1.81
C LEU A 227 13.68 -12.68 -0.44
N ALA A 228 12.35 -12.80 -0.30
CA ALA A 228 11.71 -13.24 0.94
C ALA A 228 12.09 -14.68 1.33
N SER A 229 12.25 -15.56 0.33
CA SER A 229 12.66 -16.95 0.53
C SER A 229 14.08 -17.03 1.08
N ALA A 230 15.03 -16.32 0.47
CA ALA A 230 16.40 -16.24 0.97
C ALA A 230 16.47 -15.59 2.36
N TRP A 231 15.69 -14.52 2.60
CA TRP A 231 15.61 -13.88 3.92
C TRP A 231 15.21 -14.86 5.02
N THR A 232 14.16 -15.64 4.76
CA THR A 232 13.65 -16.64 5.69
C THR A 232 14.66 -17.77 5.91
N ALA A 233 15.36 -18.21 4.86
CA ALA A 233 16.40 -19.24 4.94
C ALA A 233 17.58 -18.82 5.84
N HIS A 234 17.89 -17.52 5.90
CA HIS A 234 18.87 -16.95 6.82
C HIS A 234 18.28 -16.54 8.19
N GLY A 235 17.05 -16.94 8.49
CA GLY A 235 16.39 -16.69 9.78
C GLY A 235 15.94 -15.25 9.99
N GLY A 236 15.89 -14.44 8.93
CA GLY A 236 15.43 -13.05 8.98
C GLY A 236 13.91 -12.92 9.10
N PRO A 237 13.40 -11.91 9.85
CA PRO A 237 11.98 -11.59 9.84
C PRO A 237 11.51 -11.08 8.48
N VAL A 238 10.35 -11.55 8.02
CA VAL A 238 9.70 -11.12 6.78
C VAL A 238 8.28 -10.65 7.06
N ILE A 239 7.97 -9.45 6.57
CA ILE A 239 6.62 -8.90 6.44
C ILE A 239 6.26 -8.95 4.96
N GLY A 240 5.10 -9.52 4.64
CA GLY A 240 4.66 -9.70 3.25
C GLY A 240 3.65 -8.65 2.80
N GLY A 241 3.42 -8.59 1.49
CA GLY A 241 2.46 -7.66 0.90
C GLY A 241 1.03 -7.88 1.39
N LEU A 242 0.68 -9.10 1.82
CA LEU A 242 -0.63 -9.40 2.37
C LEU A 242 -0.84 -8.70 3.71
N ASP A 243 0.22 -8.56 4.53
CA ASP A 243 0.16 -7.84 5.81
C ASP A 243 -0.19 -6.36 5.54
N LEU A 244 0.52 -5.72 4.59
CA LEU A 244 0.19 -4.37 4.15
C LEU A 244 -1.25 -4.29 3.62
N LEU A 245 -1.61 -5.19 2.71
CA LEU A 245 -2.90 -5.18 2.01
C LEU A 245 -4.07 -5.30 2.99
N VAL A 246 -3.96 -6.14 4.00
CA VAL A 246 -5.01 -6.33 5.01
C VAL A 246 -5.17 -5.08 5.87
N HIS A 247 -4.08 -4.52 6.40
CA HIS A 247 -4.15 -3.34 7.27
C HIS A 247 -4.66 -2.09 6.54
N GLN A 248 -4.21 -1.85 5.30
CA GLN A 248 -4.74 -0.72 4.52
C GLN A 248 -6.22 -0.93 4.15
N ALA A 249 -6.64 -2.18 3.90
CA ALA A 249 -8.02 -2.50 3.54
C ALA A 249 -8.97 -2.32 4.73
N VAL A 250 -8.54 -2.64 5.96
CA VAL A 250 -9.30 -2.38 7.19
C VAL A 250 -9.70 -0.90 7.24
N LEU A 251 -8.73 0.00 7.07
CA LEU A 251 -8.99 1.44 7.09
C LEU A 251 -9.91 1.89 5.95
N GLN A 252 -9.76 1.30 4.76
CA GLN A 252 -10.67 1.56 3.64
C GLN A 252 -12.10 1.14 3.94
N VAL A 253 -12.31 -0.05 4.53
CA VAL A 253 -13.63 -0.51 4.95
C VAL A 253 -14.24 0.49 5.93
N GLU A 254 -13.48 0.92 6.94
CA GLU A 254 -13.96 1.89 7.93
C GLU A 254 -14.34 3.22 7.29
N GLN A 255 -13.48 3.76 6.42
CA GLN A 255 -13.72 5.03 5.73
C GLN A 255 -14.92 4.97 4.78
N MET A 256 -15.07 3.89 4.03
CA MET A 256 -16.14 3.74 3.04
C MET A 256 -17.49 3.41 3.69
N THR A 257 -17.51 2.55 4.71
CA THR A 257 -18.76 2.04 5.31
C THR A 257 -19.21 2.81 6.55
N GLY A 258 -18.31 3.59 7.16
CA GLY A 258 -18.53 4.20 8.48
C GLY A 258 -18.63 3.19 9.62
N ARG A 259 -18.30 1.91 9.40
CA ARG A 259 -18.28 0.86 10.42
C ARG A 259 -16.87 0.65 10.95
N SER A 260 -16.67 0.87 12.25
CA SER A 260 -15.42 0.61 12.96
C SER A 260 -15.69 -0.08 14.30
N PRO A 261 -14.85 -1.04 14.73
CA PRO A 261 -13.68 -1.55 14.01
C PRO A 261 -14.05 -2.46 12.83
N ALA A 262 -13.32 -2.35 11.71
CA ALA A 262 -13.42 -3.34 10.65
C ALA A 262 -12.77 -4.68 11.08
N PRO A 263 -13.29 -5.84 10.63
CA PRO A 263 -12.96 -7.15 11.18
C PRO A 263 -11.62 -7.70 10.64
N LEU A 264 -10.50 -7.15 11.12
CA LEU A 264 -9.13 -7.49 10.72
C LEU A 264 -8.88 -9.00 10.59
N ALA A 265 -9.27 -9.78 11.61
CA ALA A 265 -9.03 -11.22 11.63
C ALA A 265 -9.80 -11.98 10.53
N ALA A 266 -11.03 -11.55 10.21
CA ALA A 266 -11.82 -12.17 9.15
C ALA A 266 -11.23 -11.84 7.76
N MET A 267 -10.85 -10.57 7.56
CA MET A 267 -10.19 -10.12 6.33
C MET A 267 -8.88 -10.87 6.10
N ARG A 268 -8.02 -10.96 7.12
CA ARG A 268 -6.74 -11.68 7.04
C ARG A 268 -6.93 -13.14 6.65
N ARG A 269 -7.83 -13.88 7.33
CA ARG A 269 -8.11 -15.29 7.01
C ARG A 269 -8.58 -15.46 5.57
N ALA A 270 -9.46 -14.58 5.09
CA ALA A 270 -9.96 -14.65 3.71
C ALA A 270 -8.84 -14.39 2.68
N GLY A 271 -7.95 -13.43 2.95
CA GLY A 271 -6.78 -13.16 2.12
C GLY A 271 -5.80 -14.33 2.06
N GLU A 272 -5.48 -14.93 3.21
CA GLU A 272 -4.60 -16.10 3.32
C GLU A 272 -5.18 -17.30 2.55
N GLN A 273 -6.47 -17.58 2.73
CA GLN A 273 -7.16 -18.66 2.01
C GLN A 273 -7.16 -18.43 0.49
N ALA A 274 -7.42 -17.20 0.05
CA ALA A 274 -7.44 -16.87 -1.37
C ALA A 274 -6.04 -16.93 -2.01
N LEU A 275 -4.98 -16.61 -1.26
CA LEU A 275 -3.61 -16.74 -1.73
C LEU A 275 -3.17 -18.20 -1.80
N ALA A 276 -3.54 -19.02 -0.81
CA ALA A 276 -3.23 -20.45 -0.78
C ALA A 276 -3.97 -21.27 -1.86
N ALA A 277 -5.06 -20.74 -2.42
CA ALA A 277 -5.86 -21.39 -3.46
C ALA A 277 -5.37 -21.13 -4.89
N ARG A 278 -4.27 -20.38 -5.06
CA ARG A 278 -3.72 -20.00 -6.37
C ARG A 278 -2.62 -20.95 -6.85
#